data_AF-A0A536V4C4-F1
#
_entry.id   AF-A0A536V4C4-F1
#
_cell.length_a   1.000
_cell.length_b   1.000
_cell.length_c   1.000
_cell.angle_alpha   90.00
_cell.angle_beta   90.00
_cell.angle_gamma   90.00
#
_symmetry.space_group_name_H-M   'P 1'
#
loop_
_entity.id
_entity.type
_entity.pdbx_description
1 polymer ?
#
loop_
_entity_poly.entity_id
_entity_poly.type
_entity_poly.pdbx_seq_one_letter_code
_entity_poly.pdbx_strand_id
1 'polypeptide(L)'
;MDTRPMPLDQLAATHGGLDDFRLTSPIEIATMLKRLIDGNVPLILNAPDGTAISATLWTIDSARRILSFSASADDPQLRSLIEHDEATVVGHLDSVKL
;
A
#
# COMPACT_ATOMS: atom_id res chain seq x y z
N MET A 1 -12.15 0.98 -20.84
CA MET A 1 -12.57 1.40 -19.49
C MET A 1 -12.04 2.81 -19.26
N ASP A 2 -12.93 3.80 -19.16
CA ASP A 2 -12.59 5.14 -18.68
C ASP A 2 -12.42 5.06 -17.15
N THR A 3 -11.19 4.81 -16.66
CA THR A 3 -10.90 4.87 -15.22
C THR A 3 -10.64 6.32 -14.85
N ARG A 4 -11.71 7.12 -14.76
CA ARG A 4 -11.60 8.46 -14.18
C ARG A 4 -11.24 8.33 -12.70
N PRO A 5 -10.32 9.16 -12.17
CA PRO A 5 -10.05 9.18 -10.74
C PRO A 5 -11.36 9.38 -9.98
N MET A 6 -11.56 8.61 -8.91
CA MET A 6 -12.69 8.83 -8.01
C MET A 6 -12.62 10.26 -7.47
N PRO A 7 -13.70 11.08 -7.52
CA PRO A 7 -13.68 12.45 -7.04
C PRO A 7 -13.74 12.45 -5.50
N LEU A 8 -12.62 12.11 -4.87
CA LEU A 8 -12.51 11.91 -3.41
C LEU A 8 -12.99 13.14 -2.63
N ASP A 9 -12.74 14.36 -3.12
CA ASP A 9 -13.20 15.59 -2.46
C ASP A 9 -14.72 15.71 -2.39
N GLN A 10 -15.42 15.34 -3.48
CA GLN A 10 -16.88 15.35 -3.53
C GLN A 10 -17.47 14.23 -2.66
N LEU A 11 -16.82 13.07 -2.66
CA LEU A 11 -17.22 11.94 -1.82
C LEU A 11 -17.05 12.29 -0.33
N ALA A 12 -15.91 12.86 0.05
CA ALA A 12 -15.65 13.30 1.42
C ALA A 12 -16.68 14.33 1.89
N ALA A 13 -16.99 15.33 1.04
CA ALA A 13 -18.01 16.33 1.35
C ALA A 13 -19.41 15.73 1.55
N THR A 14 -19.74 14.64 0.84
CA THR A 14 -21.05 13.98 0.90
C THR A 14 -21.18 13.05 2.12
N HIS A 15 -20.08 12.39 2.51
CA HIS A 15 -20.06 11.41 3.60
C HIS A 15 -19.53 11.95 4.94
N GLY A 16 -19.22 13.25 5.01
CA GLY A 16 -18.67 13.87 6.22
C GLY A 16 -17.19 13.55 6.47
N GLY A 17 -16.48 13.01 5.47
CA GLY A 17 -15.08 12.63 5.53
C GLY A 17 -14.75 11.40 4.68
N LEU A 18 -13.51 10.92 4.77
CA LEU A 18 -13.06 9.64 4.19
C LEU A 18 -12.77 8.59 5.26
N ASP A 19 -13.23 8.83 6.50
CA ASP A 19 -12.96 7.96 7.64
C ASP A 19 -13.52 6.55 7.46
N ASP A 20 -14.61 6.40 6.68
CA ASP A 20 -15.19 5.11 6.31
C ASP A 20 -14.23 4.23 5.49
N PHE A 21 -13.24 4.83 4.83
CA PHE A 21 -12.19 4.11 4.09
C PHE A 21 -10.94 3.84 4.95
N ARG A 22 -10.92 4.30 6.21
CA ARG A 22 -9.77 4.20 7.09
C ARG A 22 -9.88 2.98 8.00
N LEU A 23 -9.06 1.97 7.74
CA LEU A 23 -8.90 0.84 8.65
C LEU A 23 -8.07 1.26 9.87
N THR A 24 -8.64 1.15 11.07
CA THR A 24 -7.96 1.46 12.33
C THR A 24 -7.88 0.28 13.28
N SER A 25 -8.73 -0.74 13.09
CA SER A 25 -8.70 -1.98 13.86
C SER A 25 -7.45 -2.80 13.52
N PRO A 26 -6.61 -3.17 14.52
CA PRO A 26 -5.44 -4.00 14.28
C PRO A 26 -5.76 -5.34 13.62
N ILE A 27 -6.92 -5.92 13.93
CA ILE A 27 -7.37 -7.20 13.37
C ILE A 27 -7.71 -7.00 11.89
N GLU A 28 -8.48 -5.97 11.53
CA GLU A 28 -8.84 -5.70 10.13
C GLU A 28 -7.61 -5.38 9.28
N ILE A 29 -6.67 -4.60 9.82
CA ILE A 29 -5.39 -4.32 9.18
C ILE A 29 -4.62 -5.62 8.94
N ALA A 30 -4.46 -6.46 9.96
CA ALA A 30 -3.75 -7.72 9.83
C ALA A 30 -4.41 -8.68 8.82
N THR A 31 -5.74 -8.76 8.83
CA THR A 31 -6.52 -9.54 7.85
C THR A 31 -6.27 -9.03 6.43
N MET A 32 -6.29 -7.71 6.23
CA MET A 32 -6.08 -7.11 4.91
C MET A 32 -4.65 -7.36 4.41
N LEU A 33 -3.65 -7.13 5.25
CA LEU A 33 -2.24 -7.41 4.92
C LEU A 33 -2.02 -8.90 4.61
N LYS A 34 -2.70 -9.80 5.34
CA LYS A 34 -2.64 -11.24 5.07
C LYS A 34 -3.18 -11.59 3.67
N ARG A 35 -4.25 -10.93 3.22
CA ARG A 35 -4.75 -11.09 1.83
C ARG A 35 -3.73 -10.65 0.78
N LEU A 36 -2.95 -9.59 1.04
CA LEU A 36 -1.88 -9.15 0.13
C LEU A 36 -0.78 -10.22 -0.02
N ILE A 37 -0.39 -10.85 1.11
CA ILE A 37 0.58 -11.95 1.11
C ILE A 37 0.01 -13.16 0.34
N ASP A 38 -1.18 -13.62 0.72
CA ASP A 38 -1.76 -14.85 0.19
C ASP A 38 -2.07 -14.74 -1.32
N GLY A 39 -2.39 -13.53 -1.79
CA GLY A 39 -2.61 -13.24 -3.21
C GLY A 39 -1.35 -12.91 -4.00
N ASN A 40 -0.17 -12.82 -3.35
CA ASN A 40 1.07 -12.31 -3.95
C ASN A 40 0.83 -11.02 -4.77
N VAL A 41 0.08 -10.09 -4.17
CA VAL A 41 -0.44 -8.90 -4.86
C VAL A 41 0.72 -7.97 -5.23
N PRO A 42 0.84 -7.52 -6.50
CA PRO A 42 1.80 -6.49 -6.87
C PRO A 42 1.50 -5.17 -6.15
N LEU A 43 2.52 -4.64 -5.48
CA LEU A 43 2.48 -3.40 -4.74
C LEU A 43 3.49 -2.42 -5.33
N ILE A 44 3.17 -1.13 -5.26
CA ILE A 44 4.10 -0.04 -5.59
C ILE A 44 4.49 0.67 -4.31
N LEU A 45 5.80 0.68 -4.00
CA LEU A 45 6.35 1.44 -2.89
C LEU A 45 6.86 2.77 -3.43
N ASN A 46 6.37 3.88 -2.89
CA ASN A 46 6.68 5.23 -3.33
C ASN A 46 7.43 5.96 -2.20
N ALA A 47 8.60 6.52 -2.50
CA ALA A 47 9.30 7.45 -1.61
C ALA A 47 8.88 8.91 -1.88
N PRO A 48 9.11 9.82 -0.91
CA PRO A 48 8.78 11.25 -1.04
C PRO A 48 9.48 11.97 -2.20
N ASP A 49 10.65 11.50 -2.62
CA ASP A 49 11.41 12.04 -3.77
C ASP A 49 10.79 11.69 -5.13
N GLY A 50 9.70 10.92 -5.15
CA GLY A 50 9.05 10.43 -6.35
C GLY A 50 9.61 9.10 -6.87
N THR A 51 10.57 8.50 -6.18
CA THR A 51 11.03 7.14 -6.46
C THR A 51 9.89 6.15 -6.25
N ALA A 52 9.71 5.22 -7.19
CA ALA A 52 8.71 4.16 -7.06
C ALA A 52 9.27 2.83 -7.55
N ILE A 53 9.09 1.75 -6.78
CA ILE A 53 9.47 0.39 -7.19
C ILE A 53 8.30 -0.59 -7.04
N SER A 54 8.36 -1.68 -7.80
CA SER A 54 7.42 -2.80 -7.66
C SER A 54 7.93 -3.83 -6.65
N ALA A 55 7.04 -4.29 -5.78
CA ALA A 55 7.33 -5.33 -4.79
C ALA A 55 6.09 -6.18 -4.48
N THR A 56 6.26 -7.22 -3.68
CA THR A 56 5.15 -7.94 -3.03
C THR A 56 5.36 -7.95 -1.51
N LEU A 57 4.28 -8.06 -0.74
CA LEU A 57 4.39 -8.25 0.71
C LEU A 57 4.71 -9.72 1.01
N TRP A 58 5.83 -9.97 1.69
CA TRP A 58 6.34 -11.31 1.97
C TRP A 58 5.90 -11.82 3.35
N THR A 59 6.09 -11.01 4.40
CA THR A 59 5.70 -11.39 5.78
C THR A 59 5.24 -10.19 6.58
N ILE A 60 4.45 -10.47 7.63
CA ILE A 60 4.05 -9.54 8.67
C ILE A 60 4.52 -10.12 10.01
N ASP A 61 5.29 -9.34 10.77
CA ASP A 61 5.51 -9.58 12.19
C ASP A 61 4.70 -8.54 12.97
N SER A 62 3.49 -8.92 13.39
CA SER A 62 2.57 -8.03 14.10
C SER A 62 3.05 -7.67 15.50
N ALA A 63 3.81 -8.56 16.16
CA ALA A 63 4.36 -8.31 17.49
C ALA A 63 5.43 -7.21 17.46
N ARG A 64 6.27 -7.22 16.42
CA ARG A 64 7.33 -6.22 16.22
C ARG A 64 6.90 -5.04 15.35
N ARG A 65 5.69 -5.10 14.75
CA ARG A 65 5.16 -4.14 13.78
C ARG A 65 6.09 -3.96 12.57
N ILE A 66 6.58 -5.07 12.03
CA ILE A 66 7.47 -5.10 10.86
C ILE A 66 6.73 -5.71 9.67
N LEU A 67 6.83 -5.05 8.53
CA LEU A 67 6.42 -5.56 7.22
C LEU A 67 7.67 -5.83 6.40
N SER A 68 7.74 -6.99 5.75
CA SER A 68 8.85 -7.33 4.87
C SER A 68 8.36 -7.43 3.44
N PHE A 69 9.02 -6.72 2.54
CA PHE A 69 8.70 -6.70 1.12
C PHE A 69 9.75 -7.48 0.33
N SER A 70 9.31 -8.12 -0.75
CA SER A 70 10.16 -8.73 -1.76
C SER A 70 10.18 -7.84 -2.99
N ALA A 71 11.33 -7.24 -3.31
CA ALA A 71 11.53 -6.41 -4.49
C ALA A 71 12.68 -6.96 -5.34
N SER A 72 12.77 -6.55 -6.60
CA SER A 72 13.89 -6.92 -7.46
C SER A 72 15.18 -6.25 -6.98
N ALA A 73 16.23 -7.04 -6.72
CA ALA A 73 17.54 -6.51 -6.34
C ALA A 73 18.22 -5.75 -7.49
N ASP A 74 17.80 -6.02 -8.74
CA ASP A 74 18.32 -5.37 -9.94
C ASP A 74 17.58 -4.06 -10.27
N ASP A 75 16.57 -3.67 -9.47
CA ASP A 75 15.88 -2.41 -9.66
C ASP A 75 16.83 -1.25 -9.27
N PRO A 76 17.22 -0.38 -10.22
CA PRO A 76 18.18 0.70 -9.95
C PRO A 76 17.65 1.71 -8.94
N GLN A 77 16.32 1.78 -8.77
CA GLN A 77 15.67 2.72 -7.85
C GLN A 77 15.55 2.16 -6.42
N LEU A 78 15.79 0.85 -6.22
CA LEU A 78 15.70 0.22 -4.89
C LEU A 78 16.60 0.90 -3.86
N ARG A 79 17.83 1.26 -4.25
CA ARG A 79 18.76 1.93 -3.34
C ARG A 79 18.24 3.30 -2.91
N SER A 80 17.71 4.09 -3.85
CA SER A 80 17.12 5.39 -3.54
C SER A 80 15.95 5.24 -2.56
N LEU A 81 15.09 4.24 -2.75
CA LEU A 81 13.98 3.95 -1.84
C LEU A 81 14.47 3.63 -0.42
N ILE A 82 15.52 2.81 -0.26
CA ILE A 82 16.05 2.39 1.04
C ILE A 82 16.69 3.56 1.80
N GLU A 83 17.18 4.59 1.10
CA GLU A 83 17.76 5.78 1.72
C GLU A 83 16.71 6.73 2.34
N HIS A 84 15.40 6.43 2.16
CA HIS A 84 14.30 7.18 2.77
C HIS A 84 13.73 6.48 4.00
N ASP A 85 13.40 7.27 5.03
CA ASP A 85 12.82 6.78 6.28
C ASP A 85 11.30 6.48 6.18
N GLU A 86 10.66 6.92 5.09
CA GLU A 86 9.24 6.73 4.86
C GLU A 86 8.94 6.30 3.43
N ALA A 87 7.87 5.51 3.27
CA ALA A 87 7.33 5.12 1.97
C ALA A 87 5.82 4.92 2.05
N THR A 88 5.13 5.25 0.95
CA THR A 88 3.72 4.95 0.75
C THR A 88 3.57 3.73 -0.15
N VAL A 89 2.85 2.72 0.34
CA VAL A 89 2.59 1.49 -0.41
C VAL A 89 1.20 1.54 -1.00
N VAL A 90 1.08 1.24 -2.28
CA VAL A 90 -0.20 1.19 -2.99
C VAL A 90 -0.37 -0.19 -3.62
N GLY A 91 -1.55 -0.78 -3.43
CA GLY A 91 -1.90 -2.08 -4.00
C GLY A 91 -3.33 -2.11 -4.53
N HIS A 92 -3.62 -3.05 -5.42
CA HIS A 92 -4.99 -3.32 -5.84
C HIS A 92 -5.36 -4.73 -5.45
N LEU A 93 -6.29 -4.87 -4.51
CA LEU A 93 -6.84 -6.14 -4.11
C LEU A 93 -8.24 -6.25 -4.72
N ASP A 94 -8.39 -7.19 -5.66
CA ASP A 94 -9.59 -7.36 -6.49
C ASP A 94 -9.91 -6.09 -7.31
N SER A 95 -10.77 -5.20 -6.79
CA SER A 95 -11.14 -3.91 -7.41
C SER A 95 -11.07 -2.76 -6.42
N VAL A 96 -10.41 -2.97 -5.27
CA VAL A 96 -10.22 -1.98 -4.22
C VAL A 96 -8.76 -1.58 -4.20
N LYS A 97 -8.51 -0.26 -4.25
CA LYS A 97 -7.20 0.30 -4.02
C LYS A 97 -6.95 0.38 -2.52
N LEU A 98 -5.82 -0.20 -2.09
CA LEU A 98 -5.23 0.03 -0.79
C LEU A 98 -4.12 1.07 -0.89
#